data_AF-A0A930XXW7-F1
#
_entry.id   AF-A0A930XXW7-F1
#
_cell.length_a   1.000
_cell.length_b   1.000
_cell.length_c   1.000
_cell.angle_alpha   90.00
_cell.angle_beta   90.00
_cell.angle_gamma   90.00
#
_symmetry.space_group_name_H-M   'P 1'
#
loop_
_entity.id
_entity.type
_entity.pdbx_description
1 polymer ?
#
loop_
_entity_poly.entity_id
_entity_poly.type
_entity_poly.pdbx_seq_one_letter_code
_entity_poly.pdbx_strand_id
1 'polypeptide(L)'
;MLRSGTFWWLVQRVTSVLLLIVFGYTGVWWLGLDGGLTYAEFSGFLQRPLTRILGLTTGLAILLHSIYGIWNIVGDYMNAHTAGPVLAKFRPLAMGLGALLCLTYLLWMSWLFWPV
;
A
#
# COMPACT_ATOMS: atom_id res chain seq x y z
N MET A 1 5.22 14.81 9.41
CA MET A 1 4.73 15.04 8.02
C MET A 1 4.81 16.53 7.74
N LEU A 2 5.90 16.97 7.10
CA LEU A 2 6.35 18.39 7.02
C LEU A 2 5.66 19.21 5.90
N ARG A 3 4.46 18.81 5.43
CA ARG A 3 3.73 19.47 4.32
C ARG A 3 2.27 19.76 4.71
N SER A 4 1.61 20.65 3.96
CA SER A 4 0.21 21.03 4.16
C SER A 4 -0.75 19.86 4.00
N GLY A 5 -1.93 19.94 4.63
CA GLY A 5 -3.00 18.94 4.48
C GLY A 5 -3.41 18.71 3.02
N THR A 6 -3.39 19.76 2.19
CA THR A 6 -3.68 19.69 0.75
C THR A 6 -2.72 18.76 0.00
N PHE A 7 -1.43 18.79 0.33
CA PHE A 7 -0.45 17.91 -0.32
C PHE A 7 -0.78 16.44 -0.03
N TRP A 8 -1.02 16.10 1.23
CA TRP A 8 -1.32 14.72 1.60
C TRP A 8 -2.67 14.23 1.10
N TRP A 9 -3.66 15.13 1.04
CA TRP A 9 -4.93 14.85 0.37
C TRP A 9 -4.70 14.48 -1.10
N LEU A 10 -3.86 15.23 -1.83
CA LEU A 10 -3.55 14.91 -3.22
C LEU A 10 -2.81 13.57 -3.34
N VAL A 11 -1.83 13.31 -2.49
CA VAL A 11 -1.10 12.03 -2.45
C VAL A 11 -2.07 10.86 -2.26
N GLN A 12 -3.04 10.98 -1.35
CA GLN A 12 -4.07 9.96 -1.13
C GLN A 12 -4.88 9.68 -2.39
N ARG A 13 -5.31 10.71 -3.13
CA ARG A 13 -6.09 10.54 -4.36
C ARG A 13 -5.28 9.92 -5.47
N VAL A 14 -4.07 10.41 -5.72
CA VAL A 14 -3.19 9.88 -6.76
C VAL A 14 -2.87 8.41 -6.49
N THR A 15 -2.49 8.07 -5.25
CA THR A 15 -2.20 6.68 -4.87
C THR A 15 -3.43 5.79 -4.98
N SER A 16 -4.63 6.25 -4.62
CA SER A 16 -5.86 5.46 -4.79
C SER A 16 -6.19 5.15 -6.25
N VAL A 17 -5.99 6.12 -7.15
CA VAL A 17 -6.22 5.92 -8.60
C VAL A 17 -5.19 4.95 -9.17
N LEU A 18 -3.92 5.06 -8.77
CA LEU A 18 -2.88 4.11 -9.16
C LEU A 18 -3.21 2.69 -8.70
N LEU A 19 -3.64 2.51 -7.45
CA LEU A 19 -4.05 1.21 -6.93
C LEU A 19 -5.24 0.65 -7.71
N LEU A 20 -6.24 1.47 -8.01
CA LEU A 20 -7.39 1.07 -8.83
C LEU A 20 -6.96 0.57 -10.22
N ILE A 21 -6.02 1.27 -10.87
CA ILE A 21 -5.50 0.87 -12.18
C ILE A 21 -4.81 -0.50 -12.09
N VAL A 22 -3.98 -0.72 -11.08
CA VAL A 22 -3.25 -2.00 -10.93
C VAL A 22 -4.20 -3.15 -10.61
N PHE A 23 -5.16 -2.95 -9.70
CA PHE A 23 -6.18 -3.95 -9.40
C PHE A 23 -7.06 -4.23 -10.62
N GLY A 24 -7.42 -3.21 -11.39
CA GLY A 24 -8.14 -3.37 -12.65
C GLY A 24 -7.35 -4.16 -13.68
N TYR A 25 -6.07 -3.82 -13.90
CA TYR A 25 -5.17 -4.55 -14.79
C TYR A 25 -5.06 -6.03 -14.42
N THR A 26 -4.84 -6.31 -13.14
CA THR A 26 -4.68 -7.68 -12.62
C THR A 26 -6.01 -8.45 -12.66
N GLY A 27 -7.12 -7.78 -12.36
CA GLY A 27 -8.47 -8.35 -12.41
C GLY A 27 -8.91 -8.69 -13.84
N VAL A 28 -8.66 -7.80 -14.81
CA VAL A 28 -8.95 -8.08 -16.22
C VAL A 28 -8.11 -9.24 -16.73
N TRP A 29 -6.81 -9.29 -16.38
CA TRP A 29 -5.97 -10.44 -16.72
C TRP A 29 -6.52 -11.74 -16.12
N TRP A 30 -6.90 -11.73 -14.84
CA TRP A 30 -7.49 -12.87 -14.15
C TRP A 30 -8.77 -13.37 -14.82
N LEU A 31 -9.68 -12.45 -15.15
CA LEU A 31 -10.96 -12.78 -15.80
C LEU A 31 -10.81 -13.35 -17.21
N GLY A 32 -9.68 -13.09 -17.87
CA GLY A 32 -9.36 -13.62 -19.20
C GLY A 32 -8.73 -15.02 -19.19
N LEU A 33 -8.53 -15.65 -18.03
CA LEU A 33 -7.99 -17.01 -17.93
C LEU A 33 -9.09 -18.04 -18.19
N ASP A 34 -9.18 -18.51 -19.43
CA ASP A 34 -10.02 -19.67 -19.80
C ASP A 34 -9.36 -20.96 -19.30
N GLY A 35 -9.78 -21.44 -18.12
CA GLY A 35 -9.37 -22.76 -17.61
C GLY A 35 -8.69 -22.79 -16.23
N GLY A 36 -8.50 -21.62 -15.60
CA GLY A 36 -8.00 -21.52 -14.21
C GLY A 36 -6.63 -20.85 -14.08
N LEU A 37 -6.05 -20.92 -12.88
CA LEU A 37 -4.73 -20.34 -12.57
C LEU A 37 -3.72 -21.46 -12.29
N THR A 38 -2.90 -21.78 -13.29
CA THR A 38 -1.72 -22.62 -13.09
C THR A 38 -0.53 -21.80 -12.63
N TYR A 39 0.47 -22.48 -12.05
CA TYR A 39 1.74 -21.83 -11.68
C TYR A 39 2.43 -21.18 -12.88
N ALA A 40 2.37 -21.81 -14.06
CA ALA A 40 3.00 -21.30 -15.27
C ALA A 40 2.36 -19.98 -15.74
N GLU A 41 1.03 -19.88 -15.70
CA GLU A 41 0.30 -18.65 -16.06
C GLU A 41 0.59 -17.52 -15.06
N PHE A 42 0.56 -17.83 -13.77
CA PHE A 42 0.84 -16.85 -12.72
C PHE A 42 2.28 -16.34 -12.79
N SER A 43 3.26 -17.25 -12.86
CA SER A 43 4.67 -16.91 -12.97
C SER A 43 4.95 -16.11 -14.26
N GLY A 44 4.37 -16.55 -15.39
CA GLY A 44 4.48 -15.84 -16.65
C GLY A 44 3.90 -14.42 -16.60
N PHE A 45 2.77 -14.22 -15.92
CA PHE A 45 2.18 -12.90 -15.73
C PHE A 45 3.06 -11.99 -14.88
N LEU A 46 3.61 -12.49 -13.76
CA LEU A 46 4.51 -11.74 -12.89
C LEU A 46 5.83 -11.35 -13.58
N GLN A 47 6.26 -12.13 -14.59
CA GLN A 47 7.48 -11.85 -15.36
C GLN A 47 7.30 -10.80 -16.46
N ARG A 48 6.06 -10.41 -16.81
CA ARG A 48 5.82 -9.38 -17.84
C ARG A 48 6.41 -8.03 -17.39
N PRO A 49 7.10 -7.28 -18.28
CA PRO A 49 7.70 -5.99 -17.92
C PRO A 49 6.70 -5.00 -17.29
N LEU A 50 5.50 -4.92 -17.85
CA LEU A 50 4.43 -4.07 -17.32
C LEU A 50 4.02 -4.49 -15.91
N THR A 51 3.79 -5.79 -15.66
CA THR A 51 3.44 -6.31 -14.33
C THR A 51 4.52 -6.02 -13.30
N ARG A 52 5.81 -6.12 -13.66
CA ARG A 52 6.93 -5.79 -12.77
C ARG A 52 6.94 -4.31 -12.40
N ILE A 53 6.81 -3.41 -13.39
CA ILE A 53 6.74 -1.96 -13.15
C ILE A 53 5.53 -1.64 -12.27
N LEU A 54 4.36 -2.18 -12.61
CA LEU A 54 3.13 -1.97 -11.85
C LEU A 54 3.25 -2.53 -10.43
N GLY A 55 3.88 -3.68 -10.24
CA GLY A 55 4.14 -4.27 -8.92
C GLY A 55 5.01 -3.37 -8.02
N LEU A 56 6.10 -2.82 -8.55
CA LEU A 56 6.95 -1.86 -7.82
C LEU A 56 6.20 -0.57 -7.49
N THR A 57 5.47 -0.01 -8.46
CA THR A 57 4.66 1.20 -8.22
C THR A 57 3.55 0.96 -7.21
N THR A 58 3.00 -0.25 -7.13
CA THR A 58 2.01 -0.66 -6.14
C THR A 58 2.60 -0.67 -4.74
N GLY A 59 3.82 -1.19 -4.56
CA GLY A 59 4.51 -1.12 -3.26
C GLY A 59 4.67 0.31 -2.76
N LEU A 60 5.09 1.23 -3.65
CA LEU A 60 5.21 2.65 -3.31
C LEU A 60 3.85 3.31 -3.04
N ALA A 61 2.84 3.00 -3.84
CA ALA A 61 1.49 3.52 -3.65
C ALA A 61 0.91 3.06 -2.31
N ILE A 62 1.06 1.78 -1.95
CA ILE A 62 0.63 1.24 -0.64
C ILE A 62 1.36 1.92 0.50
N LEU A 63 2.69 2.11 0.41
CA LEU A 63 3.45 2.82 1.44
C LEU A 63 2.86 4.21 1.69
N LEU A 64 2.70 5.00 0.64
CA LEU A 64 2.24 6.39 0.73
C LEU A 64 0.77 6.50 1.13
N HIS A 65 -0.09 5.61 0.61
CA HIS A 65 -1.52 5.57 0.91
C HIS A 65 -1.76 5.13 2.36
N SER A 66 -1.12 4.04 2.78
CA SER A 66 -1.33 3.45 4.09
C SER A 66 -0.70 4.27 5.20
N ILE A 67 0.51 4.81 5.03
CA ILE A 67 1.17 5.57 6.11
C ILE A 67 0.37 6.81 6.52
N TYR A 68 -0.23 7.50 5.56
CA TYR A 68 -1.06 8.66 5.84
C TYR A 68 -2.46 8.27 6.30
N GLY A 69 -3.04 7.18 5.78
CA GLY A 69 -4.29 6.63 6.29
C GLY A 69 -4.20 6.21 7.76
N ILE A 70 -3.12 5.50 8.12
CA ILE A 70 -2.81 5.11 9.50
C ILE A 70 -2.60 6.36 10.36
N TRP A 71 -1.87 7.37 9.86
CA TRP A 71 -1.68 8.61 10.58
C TRP A 71 -3.00 9.33 10.88
N ASN A 72 -3.96 9.36 9.94
CA ASN A 72 -5.29 9.92 10.19
C ASN A 72 -6.05 9.11 11.24
N ILE A 73 -6.17 7.78 11.08
CA ILE A 73 -6.93 6.92 12.01
C ILE A 73 -6.35 6.99 13.42
N VAL A 74 -5.04 6.77 13.56
CA VAL A 74 -4.35 6.88 14.86
C VAL A 74 -4.43 8.32 15.37
N GLY A 75 -4.38 9.29 14.45
CA GLY A 75 -4.46 10.70 14.69
C GLY A 75 -5.77 11.17 15.29
N ASP A 76 -6.87 10.58 14.85
CA ASP A 76 -8.24 10.94 15.23
C ASP A 76 -8.68 10.14 16.46
N TYR A 77 -8.38 8.83 16.50
CA TYR A 77 -8.95 7.94 17.49
C TYR A 77 -8.05 7.63 18.69
N MET A 78 -6.73 7.77 18.61
CA MET A 78 -5.80 7.47 19.73
C MET A 78 -5.34 8.73 20.47
N ASN A 79 -6.29 9.58 20.86
CA ASN A 79 -6.04 10.77 21.68
C ASN A 79 -6.64 10.63 23.08
N ALA A 80 -6.16 11.46 24.01
CA ALA A 80 -6.70 11.44 25.38
C ALA A 80 -8.20 11.75 25.44
N HIS A 81 -8.71 12.57 24.52
CA HIS A 81 -10.13 12.95 24.47
C HIS A 81 -11.04 11.89 23.82
N THR A 82 -10.52 11.05 22.92
CA THR A 82 -11.29 9.98 22.25
C THR A 82 -11.12 8.61 22.89
N ALA A 83 -9.93 8.33 23.40
CA ALA A 83 -9.46 7.00 23.78
C ALA A 83 -8.91 6.93 25.21
N GLY A 84 -8.90 8.06 25.93
CA GLY A 84 -8.37 8.17 27.28
C GLY A 84 -6.83 8.29 27.33
N PRO A 85 -6.30 8.71 28.49
CA PRO A 85 -4.89 9.07 28.64
C PRO A 85 -3.93 7.89 28.56
N VAL A 86 -4.39 6.67 28.86
CA VAL A 86 -3.55 5.45 28.75
C VAL A 86 -3.32 5.09 27.30
N LEU A 87 -4.37 5.00 26.49
CA LEU A 87 -4.27 4.60 25.09
C LEU A 87 -3.55 5.66 24.24
N ALA A 88 -3.69 6.94 24.57
CA ALA A 88 -2.96 8.03 23.94
C ALA A 88 -1.43 7.87 24.01
N LYS A 89 -0.90 7.24 25.07
CA LYS A 89 0.55 6.97 25.23
C LYS A 89 1.07 5.94 24.22
N PHE A 90 0.21 5.07 23.70
CA PHE A 90 0.58 4.06 22.71
C PHE A 90 0.52 4.59 21.27
N ARG A 91 0.08 5.82 21.05
CA ARG A 91 0.02 6.46 19.72
C ARG A 91 1.34 6.39 18.94
N PRO A 92 2.52 6.70 19.51
CA PRO A 92 3.80 6.61 18.79
C PRO A 92 4.15 5.16 18.41
N LEU A 93 3.81 4.20 19.25
CA LEU A 93 4.01 2.77 18.96
C LEU A 93 3.14 2.33 17.78
N ALA A 94 1.86 2.70 17.77
CA ALA A 94 0.95 2.39 16.65
C ALA A 94 1.43 3.01 15.33
N MET A 95 1.88 4.27 15.36
CA MET A 95 2.47 4.92 14.18
C MET A 95 3.76 4.24 13.72
N GLY A 96 4.63 3.86 14.65
CA GLY A 96 5.89 3.17 14.36
C GLY A 96 5.69 1.78 13.76
N LEU A 97 4.79 0.97 14.34
CA LEU A 97 4.43 -0.34 13.82
C LEU A 97 3.78 -0.23 12.43
N GLY A 98 2.89 0.75 12.22
CA GLY A 98 2.29 1.01 10.92
C GLY A 98 3.31 1.38 9.86
N ALA A 99 4.24 2.29 10.18
CA ALA A 99 5.32 2.67 9.27
C ALA A 99 6.26 1.50 8.96
N LEU A 100 6.63 0.71 9.97
CA LEU A 100 7.44 -0.49 9.81
C LEU A 100 6.76 -1.50 8.87
N LEU A 101 5.47 -1.78 9.08
CA LEU A 101 4.70 -2.68 8.22
C LEU A 101 4.69 -2.20 6.76
N CYS A 102 4.47 -0.91 6.54
CA CYS A 102 4.47 -0.34 5.19
C CYS A 102 5.85 -0.45 4.51
N LEU A 103 6.93 -0.22 5.26
CA LEU A 103 8.31 -0.36 4.75
C LEU A 103 8.64 -1.83 4.43
N THR A 104 8.32 -2.76 5.33
CA THR A 104 8.49 -4.19 5.10
C THR A 104 7.77 -4.63 3.82
N TYR A 105 6.54 -4.15 3.62
CA TYR A 105 5.77 -4.47 2.42
C TYR A 105 6.40 -3.92 1.14
N LEU A 106 6.91 -2.68 1.17
CA LEU A 106 7.63 -2.11 0.03
C LEU A 106 8.91 -2.92 -0.32
N LEU A 107 9.68 -3.32 0.70
CA LEU A 107 10.89 -4.10 0.51
C LEU A 107 10.57 -5.49 -0.06
N TRP A 108 9.52 -6.13 0.48
CA TRP A 108 9.05 -7.41 -0.02
C TRP A 108 8.54 -7.33 -1.47
N MET A 109 7.77 -6.30 -1.82
CA MET A 109 7.33 -6.03 -3.21
C MET A 109 8.53 -5.82 -4.14
N SER A 110 9.55 -5.10 -3.68
CA SER A 110 10.78 -4.88 -4.44
C SER A 110 11.50 -6.19 -4.73
N TRP A 111 11.62 -7.06 -3.72
CA TRP A 111 12.21 -8.39 -3.88
C TRP A 111 11.37 -9.30 -4.79
N LEU A 112 10.04 -9.22 -4.71
CA LEU A 112 9.12 -10.05 -5.50
C LEU A 112 9.16 -9.72 -7.00
N PHE A 113 9.16 -8.42 -7.35
CA PHE A 113 9.04 -7.96 -8.75
C PHE A 113 10.36 -7.58 -9.39
N TRP A 114 11.40 -7.36 -8.59
CA TRP A 114 12.76 -7.05 -9.06
C TRP A 114 13.82 -7.90 -8.34
N PRO A 115 13.68 -9.24 -8.33
CA PRO A 115 14.80 -10.08 -7.95
C PRO A 115 15.91 -9.88 -8.99
N VAL A 116 17.12 -9.60 -8.51
CA VAL A 116 18.35 -9.58 -9.33
C VAL A 116 18.53 -10.94 -10.00
#